data_AF-A0A136LNU2-F1
#
_entry.id   AF-A0A136LNU2-F1
#
_cell.length_a   1.000
_cell.length_b   1.000
_cell.length_c   1.000
_cell.angle_alpha   90.00
_cell.angle_beta   90.00
_cell.angle_gamma   90.00
#
_symmetry.space_group_name_H-M   'P 1'
#
loop_
_entity.id
_entity.type
_entity.pdbx_description
1 polymer ?
#
loop_
_entity_poly.entity_id
_entity_poly.type
_entity_poly.pdbx_seq_one_letter_code
_entity_poly.pdbx_strand_id
1 'polypeptide(L)'
;MQAAGPGNKAGSNQEAFDKLVSDYTAADQSSEIAVTAVREIPTKAIDQVDKAALLSEWENMKDTHDFFGMLRKHQVNRLDAVVLSEGRFSERIQKTALKDLLETAAKEHLPIMVFAGSRGNIQIHQGKIQTIRVMDNWLNILDPDFNMHLREDLIDTAWIVKKPTTDGVVTAIEVFDKNKEMIVQFFGLRKPGIPELEKWRTLVDSLPRQ
;
A
#
# COMPACT_ATOMS: atom_id res chain seq x y z
N MET A 1 24.81 -0.12 28.80
CA MET A 1 24.23 -0.31 27.45
C MET A 1 25.12 -1.29 26.72
N GLN A 2 24.67 -2.53 26.49
CA GLN A 2 25.41 -3.45 25.63
C GLN A 2 25.38 -2.87 24.22
N ALA A 3 26.57 -2.67 23.63
CA ALA A 3 26.70 -2.26 22.26
C ALA A 3 26.08 -3.35 21.37
N ALA A 4 25.29 -2.93 20.38
CA ALA A 4 24.79 -3.83 19.35
C ALA A 4 26.00 -4.51 18.66
N GLY A 5 25.95 -5.83 18.46
CA GLY A 5 26.95 -6.53 17.68
C GLY A 5 27.05 -5.97 16.25
N PRO A 6 28.16 -6.22 15.52
CA PRO A 6 28.34 -5.72 14.17
C PRO A 6 27.17 -6.11 13.27
N GLY A 7 26.50 -5.11 12.68
CA GLY A 7 25.32 -5.28 11.82
C GLY A 7 23.97 -5.04 12.50
N ASN A 8 23.90 -4.92 13.83
CA ASN A 8 22.65 -4.68 14.55
C ASN A 8 22.37 -3.18 14.74
N LYS A 9 21.11 -2.76 14.49
CA LYS A 9 20.68 -1.39 14.79
C LYS A 9 20.78 -1.10 16.28
N ALA A 10 21.12 0.14 16.64
CA ALA A 10 21.09 0.59 18.03
C ALA A 10 19.71 0.31 18.67
N GLY A 11 19.70 -0.24 19.88
CA GLY A 11 18.48 -0.68 20.56
C GLY A 11 18.12 -2.16 20.37
N SER A 12 18.83 -2.89 19.51
CA SER A 12 18.69 -4.36 19.40
C SER A 12 19.27 -5.07 20.62
N ASN A 13 18.69 -6.20 21.02
CA ASN A 13 19.22 -7.05 22.11
C ASN A 13 19.97 -8.25 21.52
N GLN A 14 21.29 -8.27 21.71
CA GLN A 14 22.16 -9.32 21.17
C GLN A 14 21.91 -10.68 21.83
N GLU A 15 21.80 -10.74 23.16
CA GLU A 15 21.59 -12.00 23.88
C GLU A 15 20.27 -12.67 23.48
N ALA A 16 19.21 -11.87 23.27
CA ALA A 16 17.93 -12.37 22.79
C ALA A 16 18.00 -12.90 21.36
N PHE A 17 18.76 -12.23 20.48
CA PHE A 17 19.00 -12.70 19.12
C PHE A 17 19.75 -14.04 19.11
N ASP A 18 20.83 -14.14 19.88
CA ASP A 18 21.64 -15.36 19.98
C ASP A 18 20.79 -16.54 20.50
N LYS A 19 19.89 -16.26 21.47
CA LYS A 19 18.93 -17.25 21.96
C LYS A 19 17.93 -17.68 20.87
N LEU A 20 17.38 -16.76 20.08
CA LEU A 20 16.50 -17.10 18.97
C LEU A 20 17.20 -18.01 17.95
N VAL A 21 18.46 -17.70 17.61
CA VAL A 21 19.25 -18.57 16.72
C VAL A 21 19.42 -19.95 17.33
N SER A 22 19.83 -20.05 18.60
CA SER A 22 19.99 -21.33 19.28
C SER A 22 18.69 -22.15 19.35
N ASP A 23 17.55 -21.51 19.61
CA ASP A 23 16.27 -22.21 19.83
C ASP A 23 15.65 -22.71 18.51
N TYR A 24 15.88 -22.00 17.40
CA TYR A 24 15.16 -22.24 16.13
C TYR A 24 16.06 -22.68 14.97
N THR A 25 17.36 -22.94 15.20
CA THR A 25 18.23 -23.53 14.18
C THR A 25 17.72 -24.91 13.80
N ALA A 26 17.37 -25.09 12.52
CA ALA A 26 16.95 -26.38 11.99
C ALA A 26 18.13 -27.37 11.96
N ALA A 27 17.88 -28.66 12.20
CA ALA A 27 18.91 -29.70 12.10
C ALA A 27 19.47 -29.82 10.66
N ASP A 28 18.62 -29.60 9.67
CA ASP A 28 19.00 -29.44 8.28
C ASP A 28 19.43 -27.99 8.02
N GLN A 29 20.69 -27.81 7.61
CA GLN A 29 21.31 -26.52 7.28
C GLN A 29 21.69 -26.45 5.80
N SER A 30 21.01 -27.23 4.94
CA SER A 30 21.18 -27.16 3.49
C SER A 30 20.89 -25.76 2.95
N SER A 31 21.65 -25.35 1.94
CA SER A 31 21.52 -24.03 1.29
C SER A 31 20.51 -24.03 0.14
N GLU A 32 20.07 -25.20 -0.30
CA GLU A 32 19.11 -25.33 -1.40
C GLU A 32 17.69 -25.11 -0.88
N ILE A 33 16.95 -24.21 -1.54
CA ILE A 33 15.55 -23.96 -1.24
C ILE A 33 14.72 -24.60 -2.34
N ALA A 34 13.92 -25.59 -1.98
CA ALA A 34 12.92 -26.14 -2.89
C ALA A 34 11.84 -25.08 -3.15
N VAL A 35 11.68 -24.70 -4.42
CA VAL A 35 10.67 -23.72 -4.85
C VAL A 35 9.69 -24.37 -5.83
N THR A 36 8.44 -23.92 -5.76
CA THR A 36 7.40 -24.29 -6.72
C THR A 36 6.86 -23.05 -7.40
N ALA A 37 6.44 -23.19 -8.66
CA ALA A 37 5.76 -22.11 -9.37
C ALA A 37 4.52 -21.66 -8.59
N VAL A 38 4.32 -20.36 -8.53
CA VAL A 38 3.17 -19.77 -7.86
C VAL A 38 1.89 -20.14 -8.61
N ARG A 39 0.90 -20.65 -7.89
CA ARG A 39 -0.44 -20.85 -8.46
C ARG A 39 -1.16 -19.51 -8.52
N GLU A 40 -1.42 -19.03 -9.73
CA GLU A 40 -2.26 -17.86 -9.92
C GLU A 40 -3.74 -18.17 -9.71
N ILE A 41 -4.44 -17.23 -9.08
CA ILE A 41 -5.89 -17.29 -8.95
C ILE A 41 -6.46 -16.65 -10.21
N PRO A 42 -7.15 -17.41 -11.08
CA PRO A 42 -7.63 -16.86 -12.34
C PRO A 42 -8.67 -15.76 -12.08
N THR A 43 -8.48 -14.63 -12.76
CA THR A 43 -9.47 -13.55 -12.84
C THR A 43 -10.09 -13.54 -14.23
N LYS A 44 -11.32 -13.05 -14.32
CA LYS A 44 -12.00 -12.78 -15.59
C LYS A 44 -11.28 -11.67 -16.34
N ALA A 45 -11.41 -11.66 -17.66
CA ALA A 45 -11.08 -10.48 -18.44
C ALA A 45 -12.00 -9.32 -18.06
N ILE A 46 -11.53 -8.07 -18.14
CA ILE A 46 -12.24 -6.89 -17.65
C ILE A 46 -13.63 -6.72 -18.30
N ASP A 47 -13.78 -7.11 -19.56
CA ASP A 47 -15.02 -7.08 -20.35
C ASP A 47 -16.02 -8.19 -19.97
N GLN A 48 -15.57 -9.21 -19.23
CA GLN A 48 -16.39 -10.32 -18.74
C GLN A 48 -16.89 -10.10 -17.30
N VAL A 49 -16.47 -9.02 -16.65
CA VAL A 49 -16.90 -8.66 -15.30
C VAL A 49 -18.26 -7.95 -15.38
N ASP A 50 -19.22 -8.38 -14.56
CA ASP A 50 -20.48 -7.66 -14.38
C ASP A 50 -20.21 -6.36 -13.62
N LYS A 51 -19.96 -5.28 -14.38
CA LYS A 51 -19.68 -3.95 -13.85
C LYS A 51 -20.83 -3.46 -12.94
N ALA A 52 -22.08 -3.69 -13.30
CA ALA A 52 -23.21 -3.18 -12.54
C ALA A 52 -23.29 -3.86 -11.16
N ALA A 53 -23.14 -5.18 -11.12
CA ALA A 53 -23.11 -5.94 -9.87
C ALA A 53 -21.90 -5.57 -9.00
N LEU A 54 -20.71 -5.43 -9.60
CA LEU A 54 -19.49 -5.02 -8.89
C LEU A 54 -19.67 -3.66 -8.22
N LEU A 55 -20.17 -2.65 -8.95
CA LEU A 55 -20.33 -1.30 -8.41
C LEU A 55 -21.45 -1.22 -7.37
N SER A 56 -22.51 -2.01 -7.52
CA SER A 56 -23.57 -2.12 -6.52
C SER A 56 -23.03 -2.71 -5.21
N GLU A 57 -22.17 -3.72 -5.28
CA GLU A 57 -21.55 -4.30 -4.08
C GLU A 57 -20.53 -3.36 -3.43
N TRP A 58 -19.73 -2.66 -4.24
CA TRP A 58 -18.79 -1.64 -3.77
C TRP A 58 -19.49 -0.53 -3.00
N GLU A 59 -20.63 -0.04 -3.51
CA GLU A 59 -21.45 0.98 -2.84
C GLU A 59 -21.94 0.54 -1.46
N ASN A 60 -22.20 -0.75 -1.30
CA ASN A 60 -22.78 -1.33 -0.08
C ASN A 60 -21.74 -1.83 0.92
N MET A 61 -20.44 -1.67 0.63
CA MET A 61 -19.37 -1.99 1.56
C MET A 61 -19.55 -1.30 2.92
N LYS A 62 -19.17 -2.00 3.99
CA LYS A 62 -19.25 -1.51 5.37
C LYS A 62 -17.87 -1.37 6.00
N ASP A 63 -16.90 -2.12 5.50
CA ASP A 63 -15.51 -2.02 5.90
C ASP A 63 -14.57 -2.09 4.67
N THR A 64 -13.41 -1.44 4.75
CA THR A 64 -12.38 -1.53 3.71
C THR A 64 -11.90 -2.96 3.42
N HIS A 65 -11.98 -3.87 4.39
CA HIS A 65 -11.61 -5.28 4.25
C HIS A 65 -12.64 -6.08 3.43
N ASP A 66 -13.88 -5.61 3.32
CA ASP A 66 -14.91 -6.21 2.46
C ASP A 66 -14.47 -6.20 0.98
N PHE A 67 -13.64 -5.23 0.61
CA PHE A 67 -13.15 -5.04 -0.75
C PHE A 67 -12.52 -6.31 -1.32
N PHE A 68 -11.71 -7.01 -0.51
CA PHE A 68 -11.04 -8.23 -0.96
C PHE A 68 -12.00 -9.40 -1.17
N GLY A 69 -13.02 -9.52 -0.31
CA GLY A 69 -14.10 -10.49 -0.48
C GLY A 69 -14.88 -10.23 -1.76
N MET A 70 -15.21 -8.96 -2.03
CA MET A 70 -15.88 -8.53 -3.25
C MET A 70 -15.06 -8.87 -4.51
N LEU A 71 -13.76 -8.52 -4.55
CA LEU A 71 -12.90 -8.84 -5.71
C LEU A 71 -12.89 -10.35 -6.01
N ARG A 72 -12.78 -11.18 -4.97
CA ARG A 72 -12.82 -12.65 -5.10
C ARG A 72 -14.15 -13.15 -5.65
N LYS A 73 -15.27 -12.63 -5.14
CA LYS A 73 -16.63 -13.01 -5.57
C LYS A 73 -16.86 -12.69 -7.05
N HIS A 74 -16.39 -11.53 -7.50
CA HIS A 74 -16.50 -11.12 -8.91
C HIS A 74 -15.40 -11.71 -9.81
N GLN A 75 -14.43 -12.42 -9.21
CA GLN A 75 -13.24 -12.97 -9.87
C GLN A 75 -12.50 -11.90 -10.70
N VAL A 76 -12.33 -10.70 -10.13
CA VAL A 76 -11.77 -9.54 -10.83
C VAL A 76 -10.44 -9.14 -10.19
N ASN A 77 -9.45 -8.81 -11.02
CA ASN A 77 -8.20 -8.23 -10.53
C ASN A 77 -8.47 -6.84 -9.93
N ARG A 78 -7.67 -6.45 -8.93
CA ARG A 78 -7.86 -5.18 -8.24
C ARG A 78 -7.81 -3.96 -9.15
N LEU A 79 -6.82 -3.87 -10.05
CA LEU A 79 -6.73 -2.74 -10.98
C LEU A 79 -7.91 -2.73 -11.93
N ASP A 80 -8.35 -3.89 -12.43
CA ASP A 80 -9.52 -3.96 -13.32
C ASP A 80 -10.79 -3.49 -12.60
N ALA A 81 -10.98 -3.83 -11.33
CA ALA A 81 -12.08 -3.31 -10.53
C ALA A 81 -11.99 -1.79 -10.33
N VAL A 82 -10.79 -1.26 -10.10
CA VAL A 82 -10.53 0.19 -10.00
C VAL A 82 -10.84 0.89 -11.32
N VAL A 83 -10.41 0.34 -12.46
CA VAL A 83 -10.74 0.88 -13.79
C VAL A 83 -12.25 0.86 -14.05
N LEU A 84 -12.92 -0.25 -13.71
CA LEU A 84 -14.37 -0.37 -13.89
C LEU A 84 -15.16 0.62 -13.02
N SER A 85 -14.59 1.08 -11.91
CA SER A 85 -15.21 2.05 -11.00
C SER A 85 -14.86 3.51 -11.26
N GLU A 86 -14.13 3.78 -12.34
CA GLU A 86 -13.73 5.13 -12.75
C GLU A 86 -14.95 6.05 -12.95
N GLY A 87 -14.84 7.27 -12.41
CA GLY A 87 -15.90 8.27 -12.40
C GLY A 87 -16.95 8.09 -11.30
N ARG A 88 -16.90 6.99 -10.53
CA ARG A 88 -17.81 6.74 -9.39
C ARG A 88 -17.06 6.54 -8.07
N PHE A 89 -16.16 5.57 -8.02
CA PHE A 89 -15.36 5.25 -6.83
C PHE A 89 -13.88 5.41 -7.06
N SER A 90 -13.43 5.64 -8.29
CA SER A 90 -12.04 5.90 -8.60
C SER A 90 -11.87 7.03 -9.61
N GLU A 91 -10.71 7.66 -9.56
CA GLU A 91 -10.27 8.70 -10.49
C GLU A 91 -8.78 8.48 -10.76
N ARG A 92 -8.37 8.52 -12.02
CA ARG A 92 -6.97 8.40 -12.40
C ARG A 92 -6.23 9.72 -12.10
N ILE A 93 -5.00 9.61 -11.60
CA ILE A 93 -4.14 10.76 -11.32
C ILE A 93 -2.83 10.65 -12.09
N GLN A 94 -2.19 11.80 -12.31
CA GLN A 94 -0.85 11.82 -12.90
C GLN A 94 0.14 11.15 -11.96
N LYS A 95 1.10 10.38 -12.50
CA LYS A 95 2.14 9.72 -11.70
C LYS A 95 2.97 10.72 -10.89
N THR A 96 3.20 11.91 -11.45
CA THR A 96 3.89 13.04 -10.81
C THR A 96 3.18 13.53 -9.53
N ALA A 97 1.88 13.26 -9.37
CA ALA A 97 1.12 13.63 -8.18
C ALA A 97 1.62 12.94 -6.90
N LEU A 98 2.34 11.81 -7.01
CA LEU A 98 2.87 11.08 -5.85
C LEU A 98 3.95 11.88 -5.12
N LYS A 99 4.80 12.59 -5.87
CA LYS A 99 5.79 13.51 -5.28
C LYS A 99 5.09 14.64 -4.53
N ASP A 100 4.11 15.27 -5.16
CA ASP A 100 3.36 16.40 -4.56
C ASP A 100 2.59 15.95 -3.32
N LEU A 101 2.01 14.75 -3.34
CA LEU A 101 1.36 14.12 -2.19
C LEU A 101 2.31 14.01 -1.00
N LEU A 102 3.49 13.42 -1.21
CA LEU A 102 4.45 13.18 -0.12
C LEU A 102 5.10 14.48 0.38
N GLU A 103 5.47 15.39 -0.52
CA GLU A 103 6.05 16.69 -0.14
C GLU A 103 5.04 17.54 0.63
N THR A 104 3.76 17.53 0.23
CA THR A 104 2.72 18.27 0.96
C THR A 104 2.42 17.64 2.30
N ALA A 105 2.31 16.30 2.37
CA ALA A 105 2.12 15.60 3.64
C ALA A 105 3.26 15.88 4.63
N ALA A 106 4.52 15.89 4.15
CA ALA A 106 5.68 16.24 4.95
C ALA A 106 5.64 17.71 5.42
N LYS A 107 5.40 18.65 4.50
CA LYS A 107 5.31 20.09 4.80
C LYS A 107 4.23 20.39 5.85
N GLU A 108 3.06 19.79 5.72
CA GLU A 108 1.93 20.00 6.62
C GLU A 108 1.99 19.16 7.90
N HIS A 109 3.00 18.30 8.04
CA HIS A 109 3.11 17.34 9.13
C HIS A 109 1.84 16.47 9.25
N LEU A 110 1.22 16.17 8.11
CA LEU A 110 0.01 15.37 8.01
C LEU A 110 0.39 13.90 8.26
N PRO A 111 -0.16 13.25 9.30
CA PRO A 111 0.10 11.82 9.50
C PRO A 111 -0.62 11.00 8.42
N ILE A 112 0.13 10.11 7.79
CA ILE A 112 -0.34 9.22 6.73
C ILE A 112 -0.07 7.77 7.12
N MET A 113 -0.62 6.86 6.32
CA MET A 113 -0.27 5.46 6.32
C MET A 113 0.31 5.10 4.95
N VAL A 114 1.40 4.32 4.95
CA VAL A 114 2.04 3.81 3.74
C VAL A 114 2.01 2.30 3.79
N PHE A 115 1.32 1.67 2.85
CA PHE A 115 1.22 0.22 2.73
C PHE A 115 2.08 -0.24 1.57
N ALA A 116 3.09 -1.07 1.87
CA ALA A 116 3.88 -1.77 0.87
C ALA A 116 3.81 -3.26 1.16
N GLY A 117 3.58 -4.07 0.13
CA GLY A 117 3.32 -5.50 0.34
C GLY A 117 3.80 -6.37 -0.79
N SER A 118 3.82 -7.67 -0.49
CA SER A 118 3.99 -8.78 -1.41
C SER A 118 2.90 -9.81 -1.13
N ARG A 119 2.91 -10.93 -1.84
CA ARG A 119 1.94 -12.02 -1.64
C ARG A 119 1.93 -12.59 -0.22
N GLY A 120 3.06 -12.52 0.50
CA GLY A 120 3.23 -13.13 1.82
C GLY A 120 3.27 -12.14 2.99
N ASN A 121 3.37 -10.84 2.74
CA ASN A 121 3.53 -9.85 3.80
C ASN A 121 3.04 -8.46 3.37
N ILE A 122 2.40 -7.74 4.29
CA ILE A 122 2.13 -6.31 4.13
C ILE A 122 2.78 -5.60 5.30
N GLN A 123 3.62 -4.59 5.00
CA GLN A 123 4.21 -3.73 6.00
C GLN A 123 3.56 -2.34 5.91
N ILE A 124 3.24 -1.79 7.07
CA ILE A 124 2.50 -0.54 7.17
C ILE A 124 3.30 0.43 8.01
N HIS A 125 3.69 1.57 7.43
CA HIS A 125 4.08 2.74 8.21
C HIS A 125 2.83 3.52 8.59
N GLN A 126 2.80 4.03 9.82
CA GLN A 126 1.75 4.91 10.32
C GLN A 126 2.40 6.06 11.07
N GLY A 127 2.28 7.27 10.57
CA GLY A 127 2.95 8.41 11.18
C GLY A 127 3.15 9.57 10.25
N LYS A 128 3.92 10.54 10.74
CA LYS A 128 4.37 11.69 9.96
C LYS A 128 5.64 11.31 9.22
N ILE A 129 5.76 11.86 8.02
CA ILE A 129 6.97 11.77 7.20
C ILE A 129 7.62 13.16 7.11
N GLN A 130 8.93 13.22 6.86
CA GLN A 130 9.66 14.50 6.88
C GLN A 130 10.57 14.69 5.66
N THR A 131 11.42 13.71 5.35
CA THR A 131 12.53 13.89 4.42
C THR A 131 12.23 13.25 3.07
N ILE A 132 11.66 14.05 2.17
CA ILE A 132 11.36 13.62 0.81
C ILE A 132 12.53 13.95 -0.12
N ARG A 133 13.00 12.96 -0.89
CA ARG A 133 14.10 13.11 -1.85
C ARG A 133 13.83 12.36 -3.13
N VAL A 134 14.02 13.04 -4.25
CA VAL A 134 14.08 12.39 -5.57
C VAL A 134 15.54 12.16 -5.92
N MET A 135 15.88 10.92 -6.29
CA MET A 135 17.22 10.51 -6.74
C MET A 135 17.06 9.67 -8.00
N ASP A 136 17.37 10.23 -9.16
CA ASP A 136 17.06 9.64 -10.47
C ASP A 136 15.58 9.23 -10.57
N ASN A 137 15.30 7.94 -10.73
CA ASN A 137 13.94 7.39 -10.84
C ASN A 137 13.33 6.99 -9.47
N TRP A 138 13.97 7.36 -8.35
CA TRP A 138 13.51 7.00 -7.01
C TRP A 138 12.90 8.17 -6.27
N LEU A 139 11.64 8.01 -5.84
CA LEU A 139 10.99 8.86 -4.85
C LEU A 139 11.17 8.24 -3.46
N ASN A 140 11.84 8.96 -2.57
CA ASN A 140 12.28 8.43 -1.28
C ASN A 140 11.64 9.18 -0.11
N ILE A 141 11.34 8.44 0.95
CA ILE A 141 11.19 8.95 2.32
C ILE A 141 12.41 8.45 3.08
N LEU A 142 13.21 9.36 3.64
CA LEU A 142 14.48 9.06 4.32
C LEU A 142 14.45 9.54 5.78
N ASP A 143 13.48 9.07 6.54
CA ASP A 143 13.34 9.43 7.95
C ASP A 143 14.12 8.46 8.85
N PRO A 144 14.50 8.88 10.08
CA PRO A 144 15.30 8.03 10.97
C PRO A 144 14.68 6.65 11.25
N ASP A 145 13.36 6.60 11.43
CA ASP A 145 12.63 5.39 11.80
C ASP A 145 11.82 4.78 10.64
N PHE A 146 11.81 5.43 9.47
CA PHE A 146 11.09 4.94 8.30
C PHE A 146 11.78 5.34 7.00
N ASN A 147 12.12 4.34 6.20
CA ASN A 147 12.65 4.54 4.87
C ASN A 147 11.74 3.87 3.84
N MET A 148 11.40 4.60 2.78
CA MET A 148 10.65 4.10 1.63
C MET A 148 11.41 4.48 0.37
N HIS A 149 11.51 3.55 -0.57
CA HIS A 149 12.12 3.77 -1.87
C HIS A 149 11.12 3.32 -2.96
N LEU A 150 10.54 4.28 -3.68
CA LEU A 150 9.57 4.01 -4.73
C LEU A 150 10.20 4.25 -6.11
N ARG A 151 10.21 3.22 -6.95
CA ARG A 151 10.66 3.30 -8.35
C ARG A 151 9.58 3.91 -9.24
N GLU A 152 9.68 5.19 -9.53
CA GLU A 152 8.67 5.91 -10.31
C GLU A 152 8.59 5.45 -11.77
N ASP A 153 9.71 5.00 -12.34
CA ASP A 153 9.79 4.48 -13.71
C ASP A 153 9.06 3.14 -13.92
N LEU A 154 8.78 2.41 -12.84
CA LEU A 154 8.03 1.15 -12.87
C LEU A 154 6.53 1.33 -12.62
N ILE A 155 6.09 2.56 -12.31
CA ILE A 155 4.67 2.87 -12.13
C ILE A 155 4.00 2.95 -13.49
N ASP A 156 2.97 2.13 -13.69
CA ASP A 156 2.11 2.22 -14.86
C ASP A 156 0.99 3.23 -14.63
N THR A 157 0.22 3.06 -13.54
CA THR A 157 -0.93 3.92 -13.22
C THR A 157 -1.04 4.23 -11.74
N ALA A 158 -1.62 5.39 -11.42
CA ALA A 158 -1.94 5.80 -10.06
C ALA A 158 -3.39 6.28 -10.00
N TRP A 159 -4.07 5.95 -8.91
CA TRP A 159 -5.51 6.14 -8.77
C TRP A 159 -5.89 6.65 -7.40
N ILE A 160 -6.86 7.53 -7.35
CA ILE A 160 -7.66 7.77 -6.16
C ILE A 160 -8.73 6.68 -6.11
N VAL A 161 -8.90 6.05 -4.95
CA VAL A 161 -9.88 4.97 -4.75
C VAL A 161 -10.66 5.22 -3.46
N LYS A 162 -11.95 5.51 -3.60
CA LYS A 162 -12.90 5.81 -2.53
C LYS A 162 -13.68 4.54 -2.17
N LYS A 163 -13.67 4.16 -0.89
CA LYS A 163 -14.35 2.97 -0.37
C LYS A 163 -15.35 3.40 0.71
N PRO A 164 -16.66 3.23 0.49
CA PRO A 164 -17.66 3.44 1.54
C PRO A 164 -17.42 2.51 2.72
N THR A 165 -17.58 3.03 3.94
CA THR A 165 -17.56 2.26 5.18
C THR A 165 -18.67 2.77 6.11
N THR A 166 -18.89 2.10 7.25
CA THR A 166 -19.79 2.61 8.30
C THR A 166 -19.32 3.95 8.89
N ASP A 167 -18.02 4.20 8.87
CA ASP A 167 -17.39 5.39 9.45
C ASP A 167 -17.28 6.54 8.42
N GLY A 168 -17.86 6.38 7.24
CA GLY A 168 -17.74 7.29 6.11
C GLY A 168 -16.84 6.75 5.00
N VAL A 169 -16.57 7.58 4.00
CA VAL A 169 -15.70 7.20 2.87
C VAL A 169 -14.25 7.17 3.34
N VAL A 170 -13.53 6.12 2.95
CA VAL A 170 -12.07 6.02 3.09
C VAL A 170 -11.44 6.17 1.70
N THR A 171 -10.55 7.14 1.56
CA THR A 171 -9.89 7.52 0.33
C THR A 171 -8.44 7.02 0.34
N ALA A 172 -8.09 6.21 -0.66
CA ALA A 172 -6.75 5.69 -0.86
C ALA A 172 -6.13 6.31 -2.12
N ILE A 173 -4.81 6.50 -2.12
CA ILE A 173 -4.04 6.50 -3.37
C ILE A 173 -3.52 5.09 -3.60
N GLU A 174 -3.81 4.49 -4.74
CA GLU A 174 -3.35 3.15 -5.13
C GLU A 174 -2.49 3.23 -6.38
N VAL A 175 -1.30 2.63 -6.33
CA VAL A 175 -0.30 2.71 -7.39
C VAL A 175 -0.04 1.30 -7.92
N PHE A 176 -0.07 1.13 -9.25
CA PHE A 176 0.03 -0.17 -9.91
C PHE A 176 1.14 -0.20 -10.96
N ASP A 177 1.74 -1.38 -11.13
CA ASP A 177 2.69 -1.66 -12.20
C ASP A 177 1.98 -2.13 -13.49
N LYS A 178 2.77 -2.36 -14.55
CA LYS A 178 2.29 -2.82 -15.86
C LYS A 178 1.66 -4.23 -15.85
N ASN A 179 1.89 -5.00 -14.79
CA ASN A 179 1.36 -6.34 -14.60
C ASN A 179 0.07 -6.32 -13.75
N LYS A 180 -0.46 -5.13 -13.45
CA LYS A 180 -1.62 -4.91 -12.57
C LYS A 180 -1.36 -5.24 -11.10
N GLU A 181 -0.10 -5.37 -10.70
CA GLU A 181 0.29 -5.59 -9.32
C GLU A 181 0.36 -4.25 -8.57
N MET A 182 -0.03 -4.28 -7.30
CA MET A 182 -0.02 -3.10 -6.45
C MET A 182 1.40 -2.84 -5.94
N ILE A 183 1.90 -1.62 -6.17
CA ILE A 183 3.22 -1.18 -5.72
C ILE A 183 3.13 -0.63 -4.30
N VAL A 184 2.23 0.32 -4.07
CA VAL A 184 2.07 1.02 -2.79
C VAL A 184 0.66 1.59 -2.66
N GLN A 185 0.20 1.74 -1.41
CA GLN A 185 -1.00 2.50 -1.09
C GLN A 185 -0.72 3.58 -0.05
N PHE A 186 -1.39 4.72 -0.21
CA PHE A 186 -1.35 5.82 0.76
C PHE A 186 -2.74 6.12 1.30
N PHE A 187 -2.82 6.37 2.60
CA PHE A 187 -4.03 6.79 3.29
C PHE A 187 -3.71 7.92 4.28
N GLY A 188 -4.71 8.72 4.65
CA GLY A 188 -4.62 9.54 5.86
C GLY A 188 -4.65 8.63 7.09
N LEU A 189 -3.82 8.95 8.10
CA LEU A 189 -3.85 8.17 9.35
C LEU A 189 -5.24 8.28 10.00
N ARG A 190 -5.85 7.14 10.29
CA ARG A 190 -7.13 7.05 11.01
C ARG A 190 -7.09 5.95 12.06
N LYS A 191 -8.00 6.03 13.02
CA LYS A 191 -8.27 4.96 13.99
C LYS A 191 -9.63 4.32 13.68
N PRO A 192 -9.85 3.05 14.04
CA PRO A 192 -11.17 2.42 13.90
C PRO A 192 -12.29 3.26 14.56
N GLY A 193 -13.44 3.38 13.90
CA GLY A 193 -14.56 4.17 14.38
C GLY A 193 -14.43 5.68 14.17
N ILE A 194 -13.34 6.15 13.54
CA ILE A 194 -13.10 7.57 13.24
C ILE A 194 -13.03 7.75 11.72
N PRO A 195 -13.79 8.72 11.15
CA PRO A 195 -13.70 9.08 9.73
C PRO A 195 -12.28 9.49 9.34
N GLU A 196 -11.99 9.46 8.04
CA GLU A 196 -10.68 9.92 7.56
C GLU A 196 -10.48 11.44 7.76
N LEU A 197 -9.22 11.82 7.97
CA LEU A 197 -8.84 13.20 8.21
C LEU A 197 -9.28 14.11 7.05
N GLU A 198 -10.00 15.18 7.37
CA GLU A 198 -10.41 16.19 6.36
C GLU A 198 -9.20 16.71 5.57
N LYS A 199 -8.07 16.96 6.25
CA LYS A 199 -6.82 17.40 5.60
C LYS A 199 -6.29 16.39 4.57
N TRP A 200 -6.46 15.09 4.82
CA TRP A 200 -6.10 14.07 3.85
C TRP A 200 -6.98 14.16 2.60
N ARG A 201 -8.30 14.32 2.78
CA ARG A 201 -9.24 14.48 1.66
C ARG A 201 -8.92 15.72 0.85
N THR A 202 -8.70 16.87 1.51
CA THR A 202 -8.30 18.11 0.84
C THR A 202 -7.02 17.96 0.05
N LEU A 203 -6.01 17.27 0.59
CA LEU A 203 -4.77 16.99 -0.13
C LEU A 203 -5.05 16.13 -1.38
N VAL A 204 -5.75 15.01 -1.23
CA VAL A 204 -6.09 14.12 -2.35
C VAL A 204 -6.90 14.83 -3.43
N ASP A 205 -7.85 15.68 -3.04
CA ASP A 205 -8.67 16.45 -3.98
C ASP A 205 -7.87 17.49 -4.76
N SER A 206 -6.74 17.97 -4.23
CA SER A 206 -5.86 18.92 -4.91
C SER A 206 -4.90 18.27 -5.93
N LEU A 207 -4.77 16.94 -5.92
CA LEU A 207 -3.84 16.24 -6.82
C LEU A 207 -4.29 16.33 -8.29
N PRO A 208 -3.35 16.51 -9.24
CA PRO A 208 -3.68 16.62 -10.65
C PRO A 208 -4.27 15.31 -11.19
N ARG A 209 -5.48 15.41 -11.73
CA ARG A 209 -6.16 14.32 -12.43
C ARG A 209 -5.52 14.05 -13.80
N GLN A 210 -5.70 12.85 -14.32
CA GLN A 210 -5.33 12.49 -15.69
C GLN A 210 -6.49 12.76 -16.66
#